data_AF-A0A517P6M4-F1
#
_entry.id   AF-A0A517P6M4-F1
#
_cell.length_a   1.000
_cell.length_b   1.000
_cell.length_c   1.000
_cell.angle_alpha   90.00
_cell.angle_beta   90.00
_cell.angle_gamma   90.00
#
_symmetry.space_group_name_H-M   'P 1'
#
loop_
_entity.id
_entity.type
_entity.pdbx_description
1 polymer ?
#
loop_
_entity_poly.entity_id
_entity_poly.type
_entity_poly.pdbx_seq_one_letter_code
_entity_poly.pdbx_strand_id
1 'polypeptide(L)'
;MHSRFPRFAVAVRRRARTAPARRITATANLVLIALAGCGGTETDGGTGDVYADHEHEDRPLHYPESFPAAIAALRDRLPAIANGDARSAAEAADIAGWMPELAADSDATEAEWTPLAAGSRELAVLLPRVAVGEAEALERANATLDRLAAVVSEIGEEEFEVTPHEPHDHGDDHDR
;
A
#
# COMPACT_ATOMS: atom_id res chain seq x y z
N MET A 1 -44.83 -35.44 -43.76
CA MET A 1 -43.90 -34.32 -43.46
C MET A 1 -43.27 -34.58 -42.10
N HIS A 2 -42.05 -35.12 -42.05
CA HIS A 2 -41.23 -35.23 -40.83
C HIS A 2 -39.76 -35.24 -41.29
N SER A 3 -39.15 -34.05 -41.33
CA SER A 3 -37.76 -33.87 -41.75
C SER A 3 -36.84 -34.12 -40.55
N ARG A 4 -36.01 -35.17 -40.64
CA ARG A 4 -34.88 -35.43 -39.76
C ARG A 4 -33.69 -34.60 -40.24
N PHE A 5 -33.20 -33.69 -39.40
CA PHE A 5 -31.92 -33.00 -39.63
C PHE A 5 -30.77 -33.84 -39.04
N PRO A 6 -29.67 -34.09 -39.79
CA PRO A 6 -28.49 -34.72 -39.23
C PRO A 6 -27.66 -33.72 -38.41
N ARG A 7 -27.17 -34.19 -37.25
CA ARG A 7 -26.18 -33.50 -36.40
C ARG A 7 -24.81 -33.60 -37.06
N PHE A 8 -24.24 -32.47 -37.47
CA PHE A 8 -22.83 -32.39 -37.86
C PHE A 8 -21.98 -32.20 -36.59
N ALA A 9 -21.15 -33.20 -36.28
CA ALA A 9 -20.12 -33.11 -35.26
C ALA A 9 -18.90 -32.35 -35.83
N VAL A 10 -18.62 -31.16 -35.29
CA VAL A 10 -17.43 -30.38 -35.64
C VAL A 10 -16.26 -30.87 -34.77
N ALA A 11 -15.33 -31.58 -35.38
CA ALA A 11 -14.09 -32.01 -34.73
C ALA A 11 -13.08 -30.83 -34.69
N VAL A 12 -12.88 -30.24 -33.52
CA VAL A 12 -11.85 -29.22 -33.29
C VAL A 12 -10.50 -29.93 -33.15
N ARG A 13 -9.71 -29.98 -34.23
CA ARG A 13 -8.31 -30.40 -34.18
C ARG A 13 -7.46 -29.28 -33.58
N ARG A 14 -7.07 -29.41 -32.31
CA ARG A 14 -6.04 -28.56 -31.70
C ARG A 14 -4.67 -28.92 -32.30
N ARG A 15 -4.11 -28.03 -33.14
CA ARG A 15 -2.70 -28.12 -33.54
C ARG A 15 -1.84 -27.65 -32.36
N ALA A 16 -1.05 -28.57 -31.79
CA ALA A 16 0.02 -28.23 -30.87
C ALA A 16 1.04 -27.35 -31.60
N ARG A 17 1.21 -26.10 -31.13
CA ARG A 17 2.31 -25.24 -31.57
C ARG A 17 3.51 -25.58 -30.70
N THR A 18 4.46 -26.29 -31.26
CA THR A 18 5.80 -26.48 -30.67
C THR A 18 6.53 -25.14 -30.72
N ALA A 19 6.83 -24.58 -29.55
CA ALA A 19 7.65 -23.38 -29.42
C ALA A 19 9.14 -23.78 -29.56
N PRO A 20 9.95 -23.07 -30.36
CA PRO A 20 11.40 -23.28 -30.37
C PRO A 20 12.02 -22.65 -29.13
N ALA A 21 12.70 -23.47 -28.32
CA ALA A 21 13.51 -23.04 -27.20
C ALA A 21 14.67 -22.16 -27.70
N ARG A 22 14.51 -20.84 -27.61
CA ARG A 22 15.60 -19.88 -27.82
C ARG A 22 16.47 -19.86 -26.58
N ARG A 23 17.71 -20.34 -26.74
CA ARG A 23 18.78 -20.24 -25.75
C ARG A 23 19.15 -18.77 -25.58
N ILE A 24 18.78 -18.17 -24.45
CA ILE A 24 19.22 -16.83 -24.06
C ILE A 24 20.57 -17.01 -23.37
N THR A 25 21.63 -16.68 -24.10
CA THR A 25 23.00 -16.58 -23.56
C THR A 25 23.05 -15.35 -22.67
N ALA A 26 22.86 -15.53 -21.37
CA ALA A 26 22.97 -14.46 -20.37
C ALA A 26 24.45 -14.13 -20.12
N THR A 27 24.98 -13.14 -20.83
CA THR A 27 26.25 -12.49 -20.43
C THR A 27 25.95 -11.53 -19.28
N ALA A 28 26.22 -11.96 -18.06
CA ALA A 28 26.14 -11.15 -16.85
C ALA A 28 27.26 -10.11 -16.85
N ASN A 29 26.95 -8.87 -17.24
CA ASN A 29 27.82 -7.73 -17.01
C ASN A 29 27.57 -7.19 -15.60
N LEU A 30 28.47 -7.56 -14.69
CA LEU A 30 28.58 -7.05 -13.32
C LEU A 30 29.10 -5.60 -13.37
N VAL A 31 28.21 -4.62 -13.29
CA VAL A 31 28.58 -3.20 -13.14
C VAL A 31 28.58 -2.87 -11.65
N LEU A 32 29.77 -2.87 -11.05
CA LEU A 32 30.08 -2.34 -9.72
C LEU A 32 30.07 -0.81 -9.80
N ILE A 33 29.02 -0.17 -9.29
CA ILE A 33 29.03 1.29 -9.04
C ILE A 33 29.61 1.51 -7.65
N ALA A 34 30.89 1.91 -7.62
CA ALA A 34 31.53 2.49 -6.46
C ALA A 34 31.04 3.93 -6.28
N LEU A 35 30.15 4.16 -5.32
CA LEU A 35 29.89 5.50 -4.82
C LEU A 35 30.95 5.84 -3.77
N ALA A 36 31.84 6.73 -4.19
CA ALA A 36 32.82 7.39 -3.36
C ALA A 36 32.13 8.20 -2.25
N GLY A 37 32.24 7.75 -1.01
CA GLY A 37 32.09 8.59 0.17
C GLY A 37 33.36 9.41 0.36
N CYS A 38 33.36 10.65 -0.11
CA CYS A 38 34.42 11.63 0.13
C CYS A 38 33.76 12.89 0.69
N GLY A 39 34.15 13.29 1.90
CA GLY A 39 33.72 14.57 2.48
C GLY A 39 33.56 14.54 3.99
N GLY A 40 34.65 14.26 4.72
CA GLY A 40 34.73 14.61 6.13
C GLY A 40 35.07 16.10 6.27
N THR A 41 34.37 16.78 7.17
CA THR A 41 34.89 17.91 7.92
C THR A 41 34.44 17.76 9.36
N GLU A 42 35.35 17.27 10.20
CA GLU A 42 35.32 17.44 11.64
C GLU A 42 35.35 18.94 11.94
N THR A 43 34.40 19.44 12.74
CA THR A 43 34.58 20.69 13.48
C THR A 43 34.15 20.44 14.91
N ASP A 44 35.13 20.60 15.79
CA ASP A 44 35.12 20.42 17.23
C ASP A 44 34.40 21.58 17.95
N GLY A 45 33.88 21.30 19.14
CA GLY A 45 33.67 22.29 20.20
C GLY A 45 32.33 23.03 20.26
N GLY A 46 31.42 22.56 21.11
CA GLY A 46 30.26 23.35 21.54
C GLY A 46 29.35 22.62 22.53
N THR A 47 29.78 22.48 23.78
CA THR A 47 28.88 22.15 24.91
C THR A 47 27.90 23.30 25.10
N GLY A 48 26.71 23.15 24.52
CA GLY A 48 25.56 24.01 24.73
C GLY A 48 24.35 23.12 24.91
N ASP A 49 23.99 22.90 26.17
CA ASP A 49 22.68 22.44 26.60
C ASP A 49 21.60 23.31 25.93
N VAL A 50 20.98 22.74 24.91
CA VAL A 50 19.64 23.10 24.48
C VAL A 50 18.96 21.76 24.32
N TYR A 51 18.20 21.35 25.34
CA TYR A 51 17.01 20.54 25.13
C TYR A 51 16.19 21.24 24.05
N ALA A 52 16.47 20.91 22.79
CA ALA A 52 15.61 21.25 21.68
C ALA A 52 14.29 20.54 22.00
N ASP A 53 13.29 21.34 22.30
CA ASP A 53 11.90 20.96 22.31
C ASP A 53 11.58 20.34 20.94
N HIS A 54 11.63 19.01 20.84
CA HIS A 54 11.43 18.25 19.59
C HIS A 54 9.93 18.02 19.32
N GLU A 55 9.06 18.95 19.69
CA GLU A 55 7.60 18.71 19.71
C GLU A 55 6.81 19.51 18.68
N HIS A 56 7.30 19.66 17.44
CA HIS A 56 6.43 19.94 16.29
C HIS A 56 7.06 19.35 15.02
N GLU A 57 6.80 18.07 14.73
CA GLU A 57 6.91 17.61 13.34
C GLU A 57 5.84 18.35 12.52
N ASP A 58 6.25 19.42 11.83
CA ASP A 58 5.41 20.10 10.84
C ASP A 58 5.14 19.12 9.68
N ARG A 59 4.11 18.26 9.84
CA ARG A 59 3.64 17.37 8.78
C ARG A 59 3.23 18.22 7.56
N PRO A 60 3.59 17.81 6.33
CA PRO A 60 3.19 18.56 5.15
C PRO A 60 1.66 18.56 5.00
N LEU A 61 1.12 19.58 4.32
CA LEU A 61 -0.32 19.79 4.18
C LEU A 61 -1.07 18.59 3.55
N HIS A 62 -0.39 17.77 2.74
CA HIS A 62 -0.98 16.60 2.10
C HIS A 62 -0.80 15.30 2.91
N TYR A 63 -0.22 15.37 4.11
CA TYR A 63 -0.20 14.21 5.01
C TYR A 63 -1.63 13.87 5.45
N PRO A 64 -2.10 12.63 5.23
CA PRO A 64 -3.45 12.23 5.58
C PRO A 64 -3.56 11.87 7.07
N GLU A 65 -4.68 12.24 7.70
CA GLU A 65 -4.93 11.99 9.13
C GLU A 65 -5.13 10.51 9.49
N SER A 66 -5.41 9.66 8.51
CA SER A 66 -5.66 8.23 8.73
C SER A 66 -5.46 7.41 7.46
N PHE A 67 -5.36 6.08 7.60
CA PHE A 67 -5.28 5.19 6.45
C PHE A 67 -6.50 5.29 5.50
N PRO A 68 -7.76 5.32 5.97
CA PRO A 68 -8.90 5.61 5.09
C PRO A 68 -8.78 6.96 4.36
N ALA A 69 -8.28 7.99 5.04
CA ALA A 69 -8.07 9.30 4.43
C ALA A 69 -6.98 9.26 3.34
N ALA A 70 -5.92 8.45 3.54
CA ALA A 70 -4.90 8.22 2.52
C ALA A 70 -5.48 7.57 1.25
N ILE A 71 -6.35 6.55 1.41
CA ILE A 71 -7.03 5.91 0.26
C ILE A 71 -7.87 6.94 -0.51
N ALA A 72 -8.65 7.76 0.19
CA ALA A 72 -9.47 8.81 -0.43
C ALA A 72 -8.60 9.84 -1.17
N ALA A 73 -7.54 10.33 -0.52
CA ALA A 73 -6.61 11.30 -1.08
C ALA A 73 -5.90 10.79 -2.34
N LEU A 74 -5.58 9.50 -2.41
CA LEU A 74 -5.01 8.85 -3.60
C LEU A 74 -6.04 8.73 -4.73
N ARG A 75 -7.26 8.30 -4.42
CA ARG A 75 -8.36 8.21 -5.42
C ARG A 75 -8.62 9.56 -6.08
N ASP A 76 -8.66 10.63 -5.31
CA ASP A 76 -8.92 11.98 -5.82
C ASP A 76 -7.80 12.50 -6.74
N ARG A 77 -6.56 12.05 -6.51
CA ARG A 77 -5.39 12.48 -7.29
C ARG A 77 -5.17 11.67 -8.56
N LEU A 78 -5.58 10.40 -8.61
CA LEU A 78 -5.35 9.52 -9.77
C LEU A 78 -5.75 10.14 -11.13
N PRO A 79 -6.89 10.83 -11.29
CA PRO A 79 -7.24 11.49 -12.54
C PRO A 79 -6.26 12.59 -12.94
N ALA A 80 -5.78 13.40 -11.99
CA ALA A 80 -4.81 14.45 -12.26
C ALA A 80 -3.44 13.87 -12.65
N ILE A 81 -3.01 12.82 -11.94
CA ILE A 81 -1.77 12.08 -12.24
C ILE A 81 -1.82 11.49 -13.65
N ALA A 82 -2.93 10.85 -14.03
CA ALA A 82 -3.12 10.27 -15.36
C ALA A 82 -3.09 11.32 -16.48
N ASN A 83 -3.38 12.59 -16.16
CA ASN A 83 -3.27 13.73 -17.07
C ASN A 83 -1.89 14.41 -17.02
N GLY A 84 -0.92 13.84 -16.30
CA GLY A 84 0.46 14.32 -16.22
C GLY A 84 0.72 15.41 -15.18
N ASP A 85 -0.16 15.59 -14.18
CA ASP A 85 0.07 16.55 -13.11
C ASP A 85 1.18 16.07 -12.16
N ALA A 86 2.37 16.68 -12.30
CA ALA A 86 3.57 16.28 -11.55
C ALA A 86 3.44 16.50 -10.05
N ARG A 87 2.70 17.53 -9.61
CA ARG A 87 2.48 17.80 -8.19
C ARG A 87 1.63 16.70 -7.55
N SER A 88 0.52 16.34 -8.17
CA SER A 88 -0.35 15.27 -7.71
C SER A 88 0.39 13.93 -7.69
N ALA A 89 1.30 13.71 -8.65
CA ALA A 89 2.12 12.51 -8.69
C ALA A 89 3.11 12.44 -7.52
N ALA A 90 3.77 13.56 -7.19
CA ALA A 90 4.67 13.65 -6.04
C ALA A 90 3.92 13.46 -4.72
N GLU A 91 2.83 14.22 -4.51
CA GLU A 91 2.00 14.10 -3.30
C GLU A 91 1.44 12.67 -3.13
N ALA A 92 1.01 12.03 -4.22
CA ALA A 92 0.52 10.65 -4.15
C ALA A 92 1.63 9.64 -3.81
N ALA A 93 2.85 9.86 -4.29
CA ALA A 93 3.99 9.01 -3.93
C ALA A 93 4.34 9.14 -2.44
N ASP A 94 4.30 10.36 -1.90
CA ASP A 94 4.50 10.60 -0.47
C ASP A 94 3.41 9.90 0.35
N ILE A 95 2.14 10.09 -0.02
CA ILE A 95 1.00 9.44 0.65
C ILE A 95 1.16 7.92 0.65
N ALA A 96 1.47 7.30 -0.50
CA ALA A 96 1.70 5.86 -0.58
C ALA A 96 2.89 5.40 0.28
N GLY A 97 3.90 6.26 0.46
CA GLY A 97 5.04 6.04 1.35
C GLY A 97 4.68 6.07 2.84
N TRP A 98 3.70 6.89 3.24
CA TRP A 98 3.22 6.97 4.63
C TRP A 98 2.16 5.93 4.99
N MET A 99 1.53 5.26 4.01
CA MET A 99 0.50 4.26 4.30
C MET A 99 0.93 3.15 5.28
N PRO A 100 2.16 2.59 5.25
CA PRO A 100 2.59 1.62 6.26
C PRO A 100 2.66 2.18 7.68
N GLU A 101 3.00 3.46 7.85
CA GLU A 101 3.00 4.17 9.13
C GLU A 101 1.54 4.34 9.61
N LEU A 102 0.66 4.83 8.74
CA LEU A 102 -0.76 5.01 9.05
C LEU A 102 -1.47 3.68 9.38
N ALA A 103 -1.01 2.56 8.81
CA ALA A 103 -1.51 1.23 9.14
C ALA A 103 -0.97 0.72 10.48
N ALA A 104 0.24 1.13 10.87
CA ALA A 104 0.80 0.80 12.18
C ALA A 104 0.11 1.60 13.30
N ASP A 105 -0.35 2.82 12.99
CA ASP A 105 -1.11 3.68 13.91
C ASP A 105 -2.59 3.31 14.02
N SER A 106 -3.08 2.36 13.20
CA SER A 106 -4.44 1.85 13.26
C SER A 106 -4.56 0.60 14.15
N ASP A 107 -5.78 0.28 14.59
CA ASP A 107 -6.10 -0.95 15.34
C ASP A 107 -6.05 -2.24 14.48
N ALA A 108 -5.29 -2.25 13.38
CA ALA A 108 -5.18 -3.38 12.48
C ALA A 108 -4.49 -4.58 13.14
N THR A 109 -5.09 -5.76 13.03
CA THR A 109 -4.45 -7.03 13.38
C THR A 109 -3.29 -7.35 12.43
N GLU A 110 -2.41 -8.28 12.82
CA GLU A 110 -1.30 -8.74 11.96
C GLU A 110 -1.80 -9.30 10.60
N ALA A 111 -2.96 -9.96 10.62
CA ALA A 111 -3.61 -10.51 9.42
C ALA A 111 -4.06 -9.40 8.45
N GLU A 112 -4.50 -8.26 8.97
CA GLU A 112 -4.92 -7.09 8.19
C GLU A 112 -3.73 -6.22 7.78
N TRP A 113 -2.69 -6.13 8.61
CA TRP A 113 -1.51 -5.33 8.30
C TRP A 113 -0.78 -5.82 7.05
N THR A 114 -0.73 -7.15 6.84
CA THR A 114 -0.06 -7.76 5.69
C THR A 114 -0.61 -7.26 4.34
N PRO A 115 -1.92 -7.33 4.05
CA PRO A 115 -2.48 -6.79 2.81
C PRO A 115 -2.35 -5.26 2.72
N LEU A 116 -2.42 -4.51 3.82
CA LEU A 116 -2.22 -3.05 3.81
C LEU A 116 -0.80 -2.68 3.38
N ALA A 117 0.21 -3.32 3.96
CA ALA A 117 1.62 -3.09 3.61
C ALA A 117 1.93 -3.51 2.16
N ALA A 118 1.37 -4.65 1.71
CA ALA A 118 1.54 -5.13 0.34
C ALA A 118 0.92 -4.17 -0.69
N GLY A 119 -0.30 -3.71 -0.46
CA GLY A 119 -0.99 -2.77 -1.36
C GLY A 119 -0.28 -1.40 -1.41
N SER A 120 0.24 -0.92 -0.28
CA SER A 120 1.02 0.33 -0.23
C SER A 120 2.27 0.26 -1.13
N ARG A 121 3.02 -0.85 -1.06
CA ARG A 121 4.19 -1.09 -1.94
C ARG A 121 3.79 -1.23 -3.41
N GLU A 122 2.66 -1.87 -3.69
CA GLU A 122 2.15 -1.99 -5.06
C GLU A 122 1.81 -0.61 -5.64
N LEU A 123 1.16 0.26 -4.86
CA LEU A 123 0.86 1.64 -5.26
C LEU A 123 2.12 2.44 -5.55
N ALA A 124 3.17 2.32 -4.74
CA ALA A 124 4.45 2.99 -4.98
C ALA A 124 5.09 2.60 -6.34
N VAL A 125 4.82 1.38 -6.84
CA VAL A 125 5.28 0.92 -8.16
C VAL A 125 4.36 1.40 -9.28
N LEU A 126 3.05 1.48 -9.04
CA LEU A 126 2.05 1.83 -10.05
C LEU A 126 1.99 3.34 -10.32
N LEU A 127 2.08 4.17 -9.29
CA LEU A 127 1.91 5.63 -9.41
C LEU A 127 2.84 6.29 -10.45
N PRO A 128 4.14 5.96 -10.54
CA PRO A 128 5.01 6.48 -11.60
C PRO A 128 4.56 6.08 -13.01
N ARG A 129 3.98 4.88 -13.15
CA ARG A 129 3.47 4.37 -14.44
C ARG A 129 2.15 5.06 -14.82
N VAL A 130 1.31 5.36 -13.84
CA VAL A 130 0.12 6.21 -14.05
C VAL A 130 0.54 7.61 -14.53
N ALA A 131 1.58 8.19 -13.95
CA ALA A 131 2.06 9.53 -14.30
C ALA A 131 2.58 9.64 -15.75
N VAL A 132 3.01 8.54 -16.36
CA VAL A 132 3.39 8.48 -17.79
C VAL A 132 2.24 8.01 -18.70
N GLY A 133 1.02 7.89 -18.17
CA GLY A 133 -0.19 7.61 -18.93
C GLY A 133 -0.45 6.13 -19.22
N GLU A 134 0.15 5.19 -18.49
CA GLU A 134 -0.13 3.77 -18.68
C GLU A 134 -1.53 3.41 -18.15
N ALA A 135 -2.49 3.16 -19.06
CA ALA A 135 -3.87 2.85 -18.71
C ALA A 135 -4.01 1.58 -17.82
N GLU A 136 -3.20 0.54 -18.08
CA GLU A 136 -3.20 -0.67 -17.24
C GLU A 136 -2.73 -0.36 -15.80
N ALA A 137 -1.76 0.55 -15.65
CA ALA A 137 -1.30 0.95 -14.32
C ALA A 137 -2.38 1.71 -13.56
N LEU A 138 -3.16 2.57 -14.23
CA LEU A 138 -4.27 3.28 -13.63
C LEU A 138 -5.38 2.32 -13.19
N GLU A 139 -5.77 1.37 -14.05
CA GLU A 139 -6.75 0.34 -13.70
C GLU A 139 -6.29 -0.48 -12.50
N ARG A 140 -5.02 -0.91 -12.50
CA ARG A 140 -4.47 -1.69 -11.39
C ARG A 140 -4.35 -0.86 -10.10
N ALA A 141 -4.00 0.42 -10.18
CA ALA A 141 -3.95 1.30 -9.00
C ALA A 141 -5.33 1.46 -8.35
N ASN A 142 -6.38 1.66 -9.16
CA ASN A 142 -7.76 1.69 -8.66
C ASN A 142 -8.15 0.37 -8.00
N ALA A 143 -7.86 -0.76 -8.64
CA ALA A 143 -8.15 -2.07 -8.07
C ALA A 143 -7.38 -2.33 -6.76
N THR A 144 -6.16 -1.82 -6.62
CA THR A 144 -5.39 -1.89 -5.36
C THR A 144 -6.04 -1.03 -4.28
N LEU A 145 -6.46 0.20 -4.59
CA LEU A 145 -7.19 1.05 -3.63
C LEU A 145 -8.52 0.44 -3.19
N ASP A 146 -9.22 -0.27 -4.08
CA ASP A 146 -10.45 -0.99 -3.73
C ASP A 146 -10.20 -2.15 -2.77
N ARG A 147 -9.14 -2.94 -3.00
CA ARG A 147 -8.73 -4.00 -2.07
C ARG A 147 -8.36 -3.45 -0.69
N LEU A 148 -7.60 -2.36 -0.66
CA LEU A 148 -7.22 -1.71 0.59
C LEU A 148 -8.44 -1.16 1.35
N ALA A 149 -9.40 -0.57 0.64
CA ALA A 149 -10.63 -0.07 1.25
C ALA A 149 -11.48 -1.20 1.85
N ALA A 150 -11.49 -2.39 1.23
CA ALA A 150 -12.19 -3.55 1.75
C ALA A 150 -11.62 -4.01 3.09
N VAL A 151 -10.29 -4.13 3.20
CA VAL A 151 -9.61 -4.49 4.46
C VAL A 151 -9.93 -3.49 5.56
N VAL A 152 -9.86 -2.19 5.26
CA VAL A 152 -10.12 -1.13 6.26
C VAL A 152 -11.57 -1.11 6.74
N SER A 153 -12.52 -1.56 5.91
CA SER A 153 -13.93 -1.63 6.32
C SER A 153 -14.17 -2.73 7.36
N GLU A 154 -13.30 -3.73 7.43
CA GLU A 154 -13.38 -4.85 8.39
C GLU A 154 -12.77 -4.49 9.75
N ILE A 155 -11.75 -3.61 9.79
CA ILE A 155 -11.05 -3.16 11.01
C ILE A 155 -11.98 -2.43 12.00
N GLY A 156 -13.11 -1.87 11.53
CA GLY A 156 -14.04 -1.07 12.35
C GLY A 156 -15.17 -1.82 13.04
N GLU A 157 -15.29 -3.15 12.89
CA GLU A 157 -16.47 -3.90 13.36
C GLU A 157 -16.28 -4.70 14.66
N GLU A 158 -15.10 -4.71 15.28
CA GLU A 158 -14.94 -5.35 16.60
C GLU A 158 -15.46 -4.43 17.73
N GLU A 159 -16.79 -4.44 17.89
CA GLU A 159 -17.48 -3.92 19.07
C GLU A 159 -16.95 -4.64 20.31
N PHE A 160 -16.14 -3.96 21.12
CA PHE A 160 -15.76 -4.44 22.45
C PHE A 160 -17.04 -4.69 23.25
N GLU A 161 -17.38 -5.96 23.46
CA GLU A 161 -18.37 -6.36 24.46
C GLU A 161 -17.85 -5.92 25.82
N VAL A 162 -18.25 -4.72 26.25
CA VAL A 162 -17.99 -4.22 27.60
C VAL A 162 -18.77 -5.13 28.54
N THR A 163 -18.13 -6.20 28.99
CA THR A 163 -18.65 -7.04 30.06
C THR A 163 -18.82 -6.11 31.26
N PRO A 164 -20.04 -5.92 31.78
CA PRO A 164 -20.25 -5.07 32.95
C PRO A 164 -19.35 -5.62 34.04
N HIS A 165 -18.40 -4.81 34.50
CA HIS A 165 -17.53 -5.17 35.59
C HIS A 165 -18.44 -5.43 36.79
N GLU A 166 -18.61 -6.70 37.17
CA GLU A 166 -19.36 -7.02 38.38
C GLU A 166 -18.71 -6.22 39.51
N PRO A 167 -19.47 -5.43 40.27
CA PRO A 167 -18.93 -4.75 41.42
C PRO A 167 -18.40 -5.84 42.34
N HIS A 168 -17.09 -5.83 42.59
CA HIS A 168 -16.49 -6.65 43.62
C HIS A 168 -17.19 -6.30 44.92
N ASP A 169 -18.06 -7.21 45.37
CA ASP A 169 -18.64 -7.21 46.70
C ASP A 169 -17.49 -7.43 47.69
N HIS A 170 -16.87 -6.31 48.09
CA HIS A 170 -16.04 -6.28 49.28
C HIS A 170 -16.98 -6.47 50.45
N GLY A 171 -17.23 -7.74 50.79
CA GLY A 171 -17.90 -8.11 52.01
C GLY A 171 -17.18 -7.46 53.17
N ASP A 172 -17.74 -6.36 53.66
CA ASP A 172 -17.44 -5.75 54.95
C ASP A 172 -17.94 -6.73 56.03
N ASP A 173 -17.18 -7.80 56.26
CA ASP A 173 -17.26 -8.54 57.52
C ASP A 173 -16.53 -7.72 58.59
N HIS A 174 -17.22 -6.67 59.03
CA HIS A 174 -16.97 -6.04 60.31
C HIS A 174 -17.24 -7.04 61.44
N ASP A 175 -16.24 -7.23 62.29
CA ASP A 175 -16.28 -7.85 63.62
C ASP A 175 -17.66 -7.82 64.32
N ARG A 176 -18.15 -8.99 64.75
CA ARG A 176 -18.58 -9.26 66.15
C ARG A 176 -18.91 -10.72 66.44
#